data_AF-A0A3M2AL09-F1
#
_entry.id   AF-A0A3M2AL09-F1
#
_cell.length_a   1.000
_cell.length_b   1.000
_cell.length_c   1.000
_cell.angle_alpha   90.00
_cell.angle_beta   90.00
_cell.angle_gamma   90.00
#
_symmetry.space_group_name_H-M   'P 1'
#
loop_
_entity.id
_entity.type
_entity.pdbx_description
1 polymer ?
#
loop_
_entity_poly.entity_id
_entity_poly.type
_entity_poly.pdbx_seq_one_letter_code
_entity_poly.pdbx_strand_id
1 'polypeptide(L)'
;MNDIRRQQTEPRPWIAAFKRRRSAFLRWHPPEEVFLLLTSVTVGIGTGFGAVVFIWLIAKITEVHHAMEGRLGLVGLLSFMAVAGLLVGLIVSQWAREAKGHGVPEVMEAVAVRGGRIRPRVALAKILASGLTLGSGGSAGREGPIVQSGAALGSTVGQFLQFANERVQTLVAAGSAAGIAAVFNAPIAGSIFALEVILGRFSPRNFGAVVLSAVSASIISRIFLGEQPAFAVPAYPLYHVAELPLYVLLGVLAACVAVLFIRVLYAVERWFDHWSVPMSIKTAAGLVLTGVVALLLPHKEVLGPGLHLIGETIAENMNLSVYLLAVLLVLKLVATSLTLGSGNSGGVFSPSLFMGATLGGIVGQVAHALWPTVAINPGAYALVGMGRPLLAQLGPRLPPF
;
A
#
# COMPACT_ATOMS: atom_id res chain seq x y z
N MET A 1 42.77 74.53 -25.33
CA MET A 1 42.41 74.94 -23.95
C MET A 1 40.89 74.80 -23.84
N ASN A 2 40.24 73.85 -23.17
CA ASN A 2 40.58 72.67 -22.38
C ASN A 2 39.34 71.76 -22.43
N ASP A 3 39.51 70.48 -22.72
CA ASP A 3 39.26 69.35 -21.80
C ASP A 3 37.77 69.08 -21.49
N ILE A 4 37.08 68.42 -22.42
CA ILE A 4 35.82 67.71 -22.13
C ILE A 4 36.17 66.23 -21.94
N ARG A 5 36.50 65.87 -20.70
CA ARG A 5 36.69 64.49 -20.25
C ARG A 5 35.44 63.66 -20.52
N ARG A 6 35.56 62.65 -21.37
CA ARG A 6 34.68 61.48 -21.38
C ARG A 6 34.85 60.73 -20.05
N GLN A 7 34.00 61.00 -19.07
CA GLN A 7 33.81 60.09 -17.94
C GLN A 7 33.04 58.86 -18.43
N GLN A 8 33.76 57.79 -18.77
CA GLN A 8 33.21 56.45 -18.80
C GLN A 8 32.71 56.11 -17.39
N THR A 9 31.40 56.02 -17.24
CA THR A 9 30.77 55.53 -16.01
C THR A 9 31.03 54.03 -15.89
N GLU A 10 32.01 53.65 -15.06
CA GLU A 10 32.19 52.24 -14.69
C GLU A 10 30.89 51.69 -14.06
N PRO A 11 30.42 50.50 -14.48
CA PRO A 11 29.22 49.92 -13.90
C PRO A 11 29.44 49.65 -12.40
N ARG A 12 28.53 50.17 -11.57
CA ARG A 12 28.60 50.05 -10.10
C ARG A 12 28.89 48.59 -9.68
N PRO A 13 29.84 48.34 -8.75
CA PRO A 13 30.36 47.00 -8.44
C PRO A 13 29.29 46.01 -7.95
N TRP A 14 28.19 46.50 -7.36
CA TRP A 14 27.07 45.66 -6.94
C TRP A 14 26.24 45.10 -8.10
N ILE A 15 26.15 45.82 -9.24
CA ILE A 15 25.46 45.34 -10.45
C ILE A 15 26.26 44.23 -11.12
N ALA A 16 27.60 44.37 -11.13
CA ALA A 16 28.50 43.32 -11.61
C ALA A 16 28.44 42.07 -10.70
N ALA A 17 28.41 42.25 -9.37
CA ALA A 17 28.25 41.14 -8.42
C ALA A 17 26.89 40.44 -8.53
N PHE A 18 25.80 41.20 -8.74
CA PHE A 18 24.46 40.65 -8.95
C PHE A 18 24.34 39.90 -10.28
N LYS A 19 24.86 40.47 -11.38
CA LYS A 19 24.93 39.78 -12.68
C LYS A 19 25.82 38.53 -12.62
N ARG A 20 26.93 38.57 -11.87
CA ARG A 20 27.81 37.41 -11.67
C ARG A 20 27.14 36.32 -10.84
N ARG A 21 26.45 36.65 -9.75
CA ARG A 21 25.63 35.70 -8.97
C ARG A 21 24.46 35.11 -9.78
N ARG A 22 23.76 35.94 -10.56
CA ARG A 22 22.69 35.50 -11.47
C ARG A 22 23.22 34.62 -12.60
N SER A 23 24.40 34.92 -13.15
CA SER A 23 25.05 34.08 -14.16
C SER A 23 25.62 32.77 -13.58
N ALA A 24 26.05 32.77 -12.31
CA ALA A 24 26.46 31.56 -11.60
C ALA A 24 25.26 30.65 -11.30
N PHE A 25 24.12 31.23 -10.95
CA PHE A 25 22.84 30.53 -10.77
C PHE A 25 22.28 29.97 -12.09
N LEU A 26 22.39 30.73 -13.19
CA LEU A 26 21.98 30.28 -14.53
C LEU A 26 22.95 29.28 -15.19
N ARG A 27 24.19 29.19 -14.71
CA ARG A 27 25.18 28.16 -15.10
C ARG A 27 25.09 26.90 -14.24
N TRP A 28 24.26 26.92 -13.20
CA TRP A 28 24.02 25.77 -12.35
C TRP A 28 23.09 24.79 -13.09
N HIS A 29 23.68 23.96 -13.95
CA HIS A 29 23.07 22.68 -14.31
C HIS A 29 23.44 21.74 -13.17
N PRO A 30 22.53 21.47 -12.20
CA PRO A 30 22.82 20.47 -11.18
C PRO A 30 23.22 19.17 -11.89
N PRO A 31 24.19 18.41 -11.35
CA PRO A 31 24.50 17.09 -11.86
C PRO A 31 23.20 16.31 -12.02
N GLU A 32 23.07 15.52 -13.10
CA GLU A 32 21.82 14.82 -13.41
C GLU A 32 21.32 13.94 -12.25
N GLU A 33 22.24 13.50 -11.40
CA GLU A 33 21.97 12.78 -10.17
C GLU A 33 21.28 13.65 -9.12
N VAL A 34 21.79 14.85 -8.85
CA VAL A 34 21.16 15.81 -7.94
C VAL A 34 19.76 16.17 -8.42
N PHE A 35 19.58 16.34 -9.74
CA PHE A 35 18.26 16.61 -10.30
C PHE A 35 17.28 15.44 -10.10
N LEU A 36 17.74 14.20 -10.25
CA LEU A 36 16.94 12.99 -9.95
C LEU A 36 16.58 12.90 -8.45
N LEU A 37 17.52 13.23 -7.56
CA LEU A 37 17.25 13.23 -6.12
C LEU A 37 16.22 14.29 -5.73
N LEU A 38 16.36 15.52 -6.23
CA LEU A 38 15.39 16.60 -5.97
C LEU A 38 13.99 16.23 -6.49
N THR A 39 13.90 15.65 -7.68
CA THR A 39 12.62 15.20 -8.25
C THR A 39 12.02 14.00 -7.50
N SER A 40 12.86 13.12 -6.93
CA SER A 40 12.37 12.03 -6.08
C SER A 40 11.77 12.54 -4.76
N VAL A 41 12.34 13.61 -4.19
CA VAL A 41 11.81 14.28 -3.00
C VAL A 41 10.46 14.92 -3.31
N THR A 42 10.31 15.60 -4.44
CA THR A 42 9.01 16.19 -4.82
C THR A 42 7.94 15.13 -5.06
N VAL A 43 8.30 13.99 -5.69
CA VAL A 43 7.40 12.82 -5.81
C VAL A 43 7.04 12.26 -4.44
N GLY A 44 7.99 12.21 -3.50
CA GLY A 44 7.77 11.74 -2.14
C GLY A 44 6.78 12.62 -1.38
N ILE A 45 6.99 13.94 -1.43
CA ILE A 45 6.08 14.93 -0.83
C ILE A 45 4.67 14.81 -1.44
N GLY A 46 4.57 14.78 -2.77
CA GLY A 46 3.29 14.67 -3.47
C GLY A 46 2.54 13.37 -3.15
N THR A 47 3.27 12.25 -3.08
CA THR A 47 2.69 10.96 -2.69
C THR A 47 2.29 10.94 -1.21
N GLY A 48 3.06 11.59 -0.34
CA GLY A 48 2.72 11.78 1.07
C GLY A 48 1.38 12.51 1.25
N PHE A 49 1.20 13.64 0.56
CA PHE A 49 -0.10 14.33 0.56
C PHE A 49 -1.22 13.48 -0.03
N GLY A 50 -0.94 12.74 -1.12
CA GLY A 50 -1.89 11.78 -1.69
C GLY A 50 -2.34 10.72 -0.68
N ALA A 51 -1.41 10.22 0.15
CA ALA A 51 -1.72 9.25 1.21
C ALA A 51 -2.58 9.85 2.31
N VAL A 52 -2.27 11.08 2.74
CA VAL A 52 -3.07 11.82 3.75
C VAL A 52 -4.51 12.00 3.26
N VAL A 53 -4.68 12.52 2.04
CA VAL A 53 -6.01 12.69 1.43
C VAL A 53 -6.74 11.37 1.31
N PHE A 54 -6.05 10.30 0.90
CA PHE A 54 -6.64 8.98 0.76
C PHE A 54 -7.12 8.41 2.11
N ILE A 55 -6.32 8.55 3.16
CA ILE A 55 -6.67 8.07 4.51
C ILE A 55 -7.85 8.86 5.09
N TRP A 56 -7.86 10.19 4.93
CA TRP A 56 -8.99 11.02 5.34
C TRP A 56 -10.27 10.71 4.56
N LEU A 57 -10.15 10.44 3.25
CA LEU A 57 -11.27 10.04 2.42
C LEU A 57 -11.89 8.71 2.92
N ILE A 58 -11.05 7.71 3.18
CA ILE A 58 -11.50 6.43 3.76
C ILE A 58 -12.23 6.68 5.08
N ALA A 59 -11.61 7.42 6.00
CA ALA A 59 -12.18 7.71 7.32
C ALA A 59 -13.54 8.41 7.22
N LYS A 60 -13.69 9.39 6.32
CA LYS A 60 -14.95 10.11 6.16
C LYS A 60 -16.05 9.23 5.56
N ILE A 61 -15.72 8.38 4.59
CA ILE A 61 -16.68 7.42 4.02
C ILE A 61 -17.10 6.40 5.09
N THR A 62 -16.16 5.92 5.91
CA THR A 62 -16.44 5.01 7.04
C THR A 62 -17.35 5.63 8.08
N GLU A 63 -17.16 6.90 8.43
CA GLU A 63 -18.05 7.63 9.35
C GLU A 63 -19.49 7.68 8.81
N VAL A 64 -19.66 8.00 7.53
CA VAL A 64 -20.98 8.01 6.88
C VAL A 64 -21.59 6.61 6.84
N HIS A 65 -20.77 5.59 6.54
CA HIS A 65 -21.19 4.20 6.52
C HIS A 65 -21.74 3.76 7.88
N HIS A 66 -21.00 4.01 8.96
CA HIS A 66 -21.43 3.69 10.32
C HIS A 66 -22.66 4.50 10.75
N ALA A 67 -22.79 5.76 10.32
CA ALA A 67 -23.99 6.54 10.58
C ALA A 67 -25.24 5.96 9.88
N MET A 68 -25.08 5.43 8.65
CA MET A 68 -26.17 4.74 7.93
C MET A 68 -26.52 3.40 8.59
N GLU A 69 -25.52 2.62 8.96
CA GLU A 69 -25.69 1.38 9.70
C GLU A 69 -26.38 1.61 11.06
N GLY A 70 -26.00 2.65 11.81
CA GLY A 70 -26.64 2.99 13.08
C GLY A 70 -28.10 3.40 12.96
N ARG A 71 -28.51 3.98 11.83
CA ARG A 71 -29.90 4.43 11.59
C ARG A 71 -30.80 3.34 11.02
N LEU A 72 -30.28 2.52 10.11
CA LEU A 72 -31.05 1.56 9.32
C LEU A 72 -30.66 0.10 9.59
N GLY A 73 -29.76 -0.14 10.54
CA GLY A 73 -29.25 -1.46 10.89
C GLY A 73 -28.60 -2.16 9.70
N LEU A 74 -28.93 -3.44 9.53
CA LEU A 74 -28.43 -4.31 8.46
C LEU A 74 -28.76 -3.78 7.05
N VAL A 75 -29.92 -3.12 6.88
CA VAL A 75 -30.29 -2.50 5.61
C VAL A 75 -29.35 -1.35 5.29
N GLY A 76 -28.99 -0.54 6.29
CA GLY A 76 -28.01 0.55 6.15
C GLY A 76 -26.63 0.05 5.71
N LEU A 77 -26.14 -1.00 6.37
CA LEU A 77 -24.86 -1.65 6.05
C LEU A 77 -24.84 -2.13 4.59
N LEU A 78 -25.77 -3.02 4.22
CA LEU A 78 -25.73 -3.67 2.91
C LEU A 78 -26.07 -2.72 1.76
N SER A 79 -27.00 -1.78 1.96
CA SER A 79 -27.35 -0.80 0.92
C SER A 79 -26.20 0.18 0.66
N PHE A 80 -25.49 0.64 1.70
CA PHE A 80 -24.34 1.51 1.53
C PHE A 80 -23.20 0.79 0.79
N MET A 81 -22.90 -0.46 1.18
CA MET A 81 -21.93 -1.30 0.48
C MET A 81 -22.31 -1.52 -1.00
N ALA A 82 -23.59 -1.76 -1.30
CA ALA A 82 -24.08 -1.92 -2.66
C ALA A 82 -23.86 -0.64 -3.49
N VAL A 83 -24.25 0.52 -2.96
CA VAL A 83 -24.08 1.82 -3.64
C VAL A 83 -22.61 2.15 -3.84
N ALA A 84 -21.77 1.95 -2.84
CA ALA A 84 -20.32 2.13 -2.96
C ALA A 84 -19.75 1.24 -4.07
N GLY A 85 -20.15 -0.03 -4.12
CA GLY A 85 -19.70 -0.96 -5.16
C GLY A 85 -20.18 -0.55 -6.56
N LEU A 86 -21.40 -0.06 -6.71
CA LEU A 86 -21.90 0.46 -7.99
C LEU A 86 -21.02 1.63 -8.48
N LEU A 87 -20.70 2.57 -7.59
CA LEU A 87 -19.83 3.72 -7.89
C LEU A 87 -18.40 3.28 -8.24
N VAL A 88 -17.85 2.31 -7.52
CA VAL A 88 -16.53 1.73 -7.82
C VAL A 88 -16.52 1.14 -9.23
N GLY A 89 -17.52 0.34 -9.59
CA GLY A 89 -17.57 -0.24 -10.93
C GLY A 89 -17.82 0.78 -12.04
N LEU A 90 -18.47 1.92 -11.75
CA LEU A 90 -18.55 3.04 -12.71
C LEU A 90 -17.17 3.67 -12.93
N ILE A 91 -16.42 3.94 -11.86
CA ILE A 91 -15.05 4.48 -11.96
C ILE A 91 -14.14 3.52 -12.76
N VAL A 92 -14.18 2.23 -12.44
CA VAL A 92 -13.33 1.23 -13.10
C VAL A 92 -13.73 1.04 -14.57
N SER A 93 -15.01 1.00 -14.89
CA SER A 93 -15.46 0.75 -16.27
C SER A 93 -15.34 1.96 -17.19
N GLN A 94 -15.64 3.17 -16.68
CA GLN A 94 -15.74 4.38 -17.49
C GLN A 94 -14.50 5.27 -17.43
N TRP A 95 -13.76 5.28 -16.31
CA TRP A 95 -12.64 6.21 -16.11
C TRP A 95 -11.26 5.54 -16.27
N ALA A 96 -10.99 4.48 -15.50
CA ALA A 96 -9.71 3.79 -15.53
C ALA A 96 -9.86 2.30 -15.20
N ARG A 97 -9.75 1.45 -16.21
CA ARG A 97 -9.78 -0.02 -16.04
C ARG A 97 -8.60 -0.52 -15.23
N GLU A 98 -7.47 0.20 -15.30
CA GLU A 98 -6.26 -0.04 -14.53
C GLU A 98 -6.47 0.15 -13.01
N ALA A 99 -7.61 0.72 -12.59
CA ALA A 99 -7.98 0.85 -11.18
C ALA A 99 -8.63 -0.43 -10.60
N LYS A 100 -8.99 -1.44 -11.41
CA LYS A 100 -9.46 -2.75 -10.92
C LYS A 100 -8.41 -3.40 -10.01
N GLY A 101 -8.83 -4.12 -8.98
CA GLY A 101 -7.96 -5.03 -8.22
C GLY A 101 -6.89 -4.34 -7.37
N HIS A 102 -5.74 -5.01 -7.23
CA HIS A 102 -4.74 -4.75 -6.18
C HIS A 102 -3.61 -3.77 -6.48
N GLY A 103 -3.42 -3.34 -7.73
CA GLY A 103 -2.55 -2.23 -8.10
C GLY A 103 -1.04 -2.51 -8.20
N VAL A 104 -0.45 -3.38 -7.36
CA VAL A 104 1.00 -3.64 -7.37
C VAL A 104 1.47 -4.32 -8.67
N PRO A 105 0.85 -5.41 -9.15
CA PRO A 105 1.23 -6.04 -10.41
C PRO A 105 1.10 -5.11 -11.62
N GLU A 106 0.14 -4.18 -11.62
CA GLU A 106 0.00 -3.17 -12.67
C GLU A 106 1.19 -2.21 -12.71
N VAL A 107 1.77 -1.88 -11.55
CA VAL A 107 3.01 -1.10 -11.47
C VAL A 107 4.21 -1.93 -11.95
N MET A 108 4.30 -3.20 -11.53
CA MET A 108 5.37 -4.11 -11.97
C MET A 108 5.35 -4.29 -13.50
N GLU A 109 4.17 -4.51 -14.08
CA GLU A 109 3.97 -4.63 -15.52
C GLU A 109 4.36 -3.33 -16.25
N ALA A 110 3.98 -2.16 -15.71
CA ALA A 110 4.36 -0.87 -16.29
C ALA A 110 5.89 -0.67 -16.28
N VAL A 111 6.58 -1.06 -15.20
CA VAL A 111 8.05 -1.02 -15.12
C VAL A 111 8.68 -1.99 -16.12
N ALA A 112 8.20 -3.24 -16.17
CA ALA A 112 8.77 -4.30 -16.99
C ALA A 112 8.57 -4.08 -18.50
N VAL A 113 7.36 -3.68 -18.92
CA VAL A 113 6.97 -3.69 -20.34
C VAL A 113 6.81 -2.29 -20.92
N ARG A 114 6.48 -1.28 -20.10
CA ARG A 114 6.13 0.09 -20.58
C ARG A 114 7.17 1.14 -20.23
N GLY A 115 8.36 0.73 -19.76
CA GLY A 115 9.42 1.65 -19.35
C GLY A 115 9.04 2.55 -18.16
N GLY A 116 8.13 2.08 -17.29
CA GLY A 116 7.62 2.83 -16.15
C GLY A 116 6.54 3.87 -16.51
N ARG A 117 6.01 3.89 -17.73
CA ARG A 117 4.97 4.87 -18.13
C ARG A 117 3.58 4.45 -17.65
N ILE A 118 3.00 5.28 -16.79
CA ILE A 118 1.67 5.13 -16.19
C ILE A 118 0.86 6.38 -16.50
N ARG A 119 -0.44 6.21 -16.78
CA ARG A 119 -1.35 7.32 -17.09
C ARG A 119 -1.68 8.13 -15.83
N PRO A 120 -1.58 9.47 -15.85
CA PRO A 120 -1.81 10.30 -14.65
C PRO A 120 -3.19 10.10 -14.01
N ARG A 121 -4.23 9.88 -14.84
CA ARG A 121 -5.61 9.64 -14.37
C ARG A 121 -5.76 8.44 -13.43
N VAL A 122 -4.85 7.46 -13.51
CA VAL A 122 -4.87 6.26 -12.67
C VAL A 122 -4.69 6.62 -11.20
N ALA A 123 -3.87 7.63 -10.88
CA ALA A 123 -3.63 8.05 -9.50
C ALA A 123 -4.93 8.45 -8.79
N LEU A 124 -5.74 9.29 -9.44
CA LEU A 124 -6.99 9.79 -8.88
C LEU A 124 -8.09 8.72 -8.90
N ALA A 125 -8.24 8.00 -10.02
CA ALA A 125 -9.22 6.93 -10.14
C ALA A 125 -9.01 5.84 -9.06
N LYS A 126 -7.74 5.49 -8.78
CA LYS A 126 -7.39 4.50 -7.77
C LYS A 126 -7.70 4.97 -6.35
N ILE A 127 -7.41 6.23 -6.01
CA ILE A 127 -7.74 6.82 -4.71
C ILE A 127 -9.26 6.80 -4.49
N LEU A 128 -10.05 7.23 -5.49
CA LEU A 128 -11.51 7.30 -5.37
C LEU A 128 -12.15 5.90 -5.29
N ALA A 129 -11.79 4.99 -6.20
CA ALA A 129 -12.34 3.64 -6.22
C ALA A 129 -11.96 2.87 -4.95
N SER A 130 -10.71 2.96 -4.49
CA SER A 130 -10.28 2.28 -3.28
C SER A 130 -10.82 2.95 -2.02
N GLY A 131 -11.01 4.26 -2.04
CA GLY A 131 -11.59 5.02 -0.92
C GLY A 131 -13.03 4.59 -0.66
N LEU A 132 -13.82 4.45 -1.72
CA LEU A 132 -15.18 3.89 -1.66
C LEU A 132 -15.18 2.43 -1.20
N THR A 133 -14.30 1.59 -1.76
CA THR A 133 -14.21 0.17 -1.40
C THR A 133 -13.86 0.00 0.09
N LEU A 134 -12.78 0.62 0.55
CA LEU A 134 -12.30 0.50 1.93
C LEU A 134 -13.21 1.23 2.91
N GLY A 135 -13.66 2.44 2.55
CA GLY A 135 -14.52 3.27 3.38
C GLY A 135 -15.88 2.63 3.66
N SER A 136 -16.45 1.92 2.68
CA SER A 136 -17.68 1.13 2.84
C SER A 136 -17.46 -0.23 3.53
N GLY A 137 -16.25 -0.55 3.98
CA GLY A 137 -15.96 -1.78 4.71
C GLY A 137 -15.48 -2.96 3.87
N GLY A 138 -15.23 -2.80 2.56
CA GLY A 138 -14.62 -3.83 1.73
C GLY A 138 -13.33 -4.38 2.35
N SER A 139 -13.17 -5.71 2.34
CA SER A 139 -12.02 -6.37 2.94
C SER A 139 -10.82 -6.26 2.01
N ALA A 140 -10.04 -5.20 2.17
CA ALA A 140 -8.83 -4.95 1.41
C ALA A 140 -7.90 -4.02 2.19
N GLY A 141 -6.69 -3.84 1.65
CA GLY A 141 -5.67 -2.96 2.17
C GLY A 141 -5.55 -1.63 1.43
N ARG A 142 -4.89 -0.65 2.04
CA ARG A 142 -4.64 0.68 1.47
C ARG A 142 -3.33 0.77 0.68
N GLU A 143 -2.49 -0.26 0.76
CA GLU A 143 -1.12 -0.28 0.27
C GLU A 143 -1.04 -0.32 -1.25
N GLY A 144 -1.78 -1.25 -1.86
CA GLY A 144 -1.84 -1.37 -3.31
C GLY A 144 -2.28 -0.08 -4.01
N PRO A 145 -3.40 0.54 -3.58
CA PRO A 145 -3.85 1.83 -4.08
C PRO A 145 -2.81 2.93 -3.97
N ILE A 146 -2.18 3.10 -2.80
CA ILE A 146 -1.22 4.19 -2.62
C ILE A 146 0.09 3.94 -3.38
N VAL A 147 0.52 2.68 -3.50
CA VAL A 147 1.67 2.29 -4.32
C VAL A 147 1.42 2.66 -5.77
N GLN A 148 0.25 2.29 -6.31
CA GLN A 148 -0.09 2.58 -7.70
C GLN A 148 -0.29 4.08 -7.95
N SER A 149 -0.89 4.82 -7.02
CA SER A 149 -1.02 6.27 -7.12
C SER A 149 0.33 6.99 -7.02
N GLY A 150 1.21 6.59 -6.09
CA GLY A 150 2.57 7.11 -5.99
C GLY A 150 3.41 6.80 -7.23
N ALA A 151 3.34 5.57 -7.72
CA ALA A 151 3.95 5.16 -8.98
C ALA A 151 3.47 6.01 -10.17
N ALA A 152 2.16 6.26 -10.26
CA ALA A 152 1.58 7.11 -11.30
C ALA A 152 2.06 8.57 -11.19
N LEU A 153 2.19 9.12 -9.98
CA LEU A 153 2.76 10.45 -9.76
C LEU A 153 4.23 10.50 -10.19
N GLY A 154 5.06 9.55 -9.76
CA GLY A 154 6.46 9.44 -10.16
C GLY A 154 6.63 9.31 -11.67
N SER A 155 5.80 8.47 -12.30
CA SER A 155 5.74 8.33 -13.74
C SER A 155 5.35 9.62 -14.46
N THR A 156 4.37 10.35 -13.93
CA THR A 156 3.88 11.61 -14.50
C THR A 156 4.95 12.69 -14.44
N VAL A 157 5.64 12.83 -13.30
CA VAL A 157 6.76 13.77 -13.13
C VAL A 157 7.89 13.41 -14.09
N GLY A 158 8.27 12.14 -14.19
CA GLY A 158 9.31 11.69 -15.11
C GLY A 158 8.98 11.93 -16.59
N GLN A 159 7.72 11.69 -16.97
CA GLN A 159 7.24 11.95 -18.34
C GLN A 159 7.20 13.46 -18.66
N PHE A 160 6.73 14.28 -17.71
CA PHE A 160 6.69 15.73 -17.86
C PHE A 160 8.09 16.33 -18.03
N LEU A 161 9.08 15.81 -17.29
CA LEU A 161 10.48 16.22 -17.39
C LEU A 161 11.24 15.53 -18.54
N GLN A 162 10.54 14.76 -19.38
CA GLN A 162 11.10 14.06 -20.54
C GLN A 162 12.30 13.15 -20.21
N PHE A 163 12.25 12.51 -19.04
CA PHE A 163 13.30 11.57 -18.62
C PHE A 163 13.32 10.29 -19.46
N ALA A 164 14.53 9.73 -19.61
CA ALA A 164 14.70 8.38 -20.14
C ALA A 164 13.98 7.34 -19.28
N ASN A 165 13.57 6.22 -19.89
CA ASN A 165 12.77 5.18 -19.25
C ASN A 165 13.37 4.70 -17.92
N GLU A 166 14.69 4.55 -17.84
CA GLU A 166 15.39 4.14 -16.62
C GLU A 166 15.12 5.08 -15.45
N ARG A 167 15.17 6.40 -15.68
CA ARG A 167 14.89 7.42 -14.64
C ARG A 167 13.40 7.48 -14.31
N VAL A 168 12.52 7.27 -15.29
CA VAL A 168 11.07 7.15 -15.06
C VAL A 168 10.78 5.95 -14.16
N GLN A 169 11.40 4.79 -14.41
CA GLN A 169 11.31 3.61 -13.55
C GLN A 169 11.81 3.91 -12.13
N THR A 170 12.92 4.65 -11.99
CA THR A 170 13.40 5.07 -10.66
C THR A 170 12.39 5.97 -9.94
N LEU A 171 11.75 6.91 -10.63
CA LEU A 171 10.70 7.75 -10.03
C LEU A 171 9.42 6.98 -9.71
N VAL A 172 9.05 5.99 -10.53
CA VAL A 172 7.95 5.06 -10.25
C VAL A 172 8.22 4.26 -8.97
N ALA A 173 9.44 3.74 -8.83
CA ALA A 173 9.86 3.03 -7.62
C ALA A 173 9.91 3.96 -6.41
N ALA A 174 10.41 5.19 -6.57
CA ALA A 174 10.43 6.21 -5.52
C ALA A 174 9.01 6.56 -5.04
N GLY A 175 8.07 6.77 -5.96
CA GLY A 175 6.66 6.99 -5.65
C GLY A 175 5.99 5.77 -4.99
N SER A 176 6.34 4.55 -5.42
CA SER A 176 5.85 3.32 -4.78
C SER A 176 6.34 3.19 -3.33
N ALA A 177 7.63 3.45 -3.09
CA ALA A 177 8.22 3.46 -1.75
C ALA A 177 7.60 4.54 -0.86
N ALA A 178 7.42 5.75 -1.41
CA ALA A 178 6.74 6.86 -0.76
C ALA A 178 5.32 6.49 -0.30
N GLY A 179 4.56 5.76 -1.13
CA GLY A 179 3.22 5.29 -0.78
C GLY A 179 3.21 4.37 0.44
N ILE A 180 4.05 3.32 0.42
CA ILE A 180 4.18 2.40 1.57
C ILE A 180 4.68 3.14 2.82
N ALA A 181 5.68 4.00 2.67
CA ALA A 181 6.26 4.77 3.76
C ALA A 181 5.24 5.69 4.43
N ALA A 182 4.42 6.40 3.64
CA ALA A 182 3.38 7.28 4.14
C ALA A 182 2.25 6.52 4.84
N VAL A 183 1.87 5.35 4.33
CA VAL A 183 0.77 4.56 4.90
C VAL A 183 1.14 3.87 6.22
N PHE A 184 2.33 3.28 6.31
CA PHE A 184 2.76 2.50 7.48
C PHE A 184 3.70 3.22 8.42
N ASN A 185 4.10 4.44 8.07
CA ASN A 185 5.17 5.14 8.77
C ASN A 185 6.49 4.33 8.76
N ALA A 186 6.75 3.63 7.65
CA ALA A 186 7.83 2.64 7.51
C ALA A 186 8.71 2.92 6.28
N PRO A 187 9.56 3.98 6.30
CA PRO A 187 10.34 4.39 5.14
C PRO A 187 11.38 3.35 4.69
N ILE A 188 11.97 2.60 5.62
CA ILE A 188 12.94 1.54 5.30
C ILE A 188 12.22 0.39 4.58
N ALA A 189 11.10 -0.08 5.12
CA ALA A 189 10.31 -1.16 4.51
C ALA A 189 9.79 -0.77 3.12
N GLY A 190 9.28 0.46 2.95
CA GLY A 190 8.86 0.97 1.64
C GLY A 190 9.99 1.03 0.62
N SER A 191 11.19 1.41 1.05
CA SER A 191 12.36 1.49 0.17
C SER A 191 12.82 0.11 -0.29
N ILE A 192 12.92 -0.86 0.64
CA ILE A 192 13.29 -2.25 0.32
C ILE A 192 12.24 -2.87 -0.61
N PHE A 193 10.95 -2.70 -0.30
CA PHE A 193 9.85 -3.15 -1.15
C PHE A 193 9.98 -2.63 -2.59
N ALA A 194 10.24 -1.32 -2.78
CA ALA A 194 10.36 -0.78 -4.13
C ALA A 194 11.60 -1.29 -4.88
N LEU A 195 12.73 -1.48 -4.19
CA LEU A 195 13.95 -1.98 -4.82
C LEU A 195 13.86 -3.46 -5.20
N GLU A 196 13.28 -4.27 -4.32
CA GLU A 196 13.19 -5.72 -4.49
C GLU A 196 12.02 -6.12 -5.39
N VAL A 197 10.83 -5.54 -5.16
CA VAL A 197 9.59 -5.97 -5.81
C VAL A 197 9.30 -5.17 -7.08
N ILE A 198 9.48 -3.86 -7.06
CA ILE A 198 9.13 -3.00 -8.20
C ILE A 198 10.27 -2.94 -9.22
N LEU A 199 11.51 -2.74 -8.79
CA LEU A 199 12.66 -2.64 -9.69
C LEU A 199 13.36 -3.98 -9.96
N GLY A 200 13.37 -4.90 -8.98
CA GLY A 200 14.07 -6.18 -9.08
C GLY A 200 15.59 -6.07 -9.24
N ARG A 201 16.18 -4.89 -8.98
CA ARG A 201 17.61 -4.63 -9.14
C ARG A 201 18.10 -3.55 -8.18
N PHE A 202 19.25 -3.79 -7.58
CA PHE A 202 19.90 -2.85 -6.68
C PHE A 202 20.90 -1.98 -7.44
N SER A 203 20.75 -0.66 -7.32
CA SER A 203 21.74 0.32 -7.80
C SER A 203 21.86 1.43 -6.75
N PRO A 204 23.08 1.84 -6.34
CA PRO A 204 23.27 2.91 -5.37
C PRO A 204 22.55 4.21 -5.74
N ARG A 205 22.47 4.52 -7.05
CA ARG A 205 21.76 5.69 -7.56
C ARG A 205 20.25 5.61 -7.31
N ASN A 206 19.66 4.44 -7.56
CA ASN A 206 18.24 4.20 -7.32
C ASN A 206 17.94 4.19 -5.82
N PHE A 207 18.84 3.61 -5.02
CA PHE A 207 18.70 3.54 -3.57
C PHE A 207 18.53 4.94 -2.95
N GLY A 208 19.40 5.89 -3.28
CA GLY A 208 19.32 7.25 -2.75
C GLY A 208 18.00 7.95 -3.08
N ALA A 209 17.56 7.90 -4.34
CA ALA A 209 16.31 8.52 -4.78
C ALA A 209 15.08 7.89 -4.10
N VAL A 210 15.04 6.56 -4.02
CA VAL A 210 13.93 5.81 -3.42
C VAL A 210 13.82 6.12 -1.91
N VAL A 211 14.94 6.09 -1.19
CA VAL A 211 14.98 6.37 0.26
C VAL A 211 14.59 7.80 0.56
N LEU A 212 15.12 8.79 -0.17
CA LEU A 212 14.75 10.19 0.04
C LEU A 212 13.26 10.43 -0.20
N SER A 213 12.69 9.80 -1.24
CA SER A 213 11.26 9.87 -1.51
C SER A 213 10.43 9.26 -0.39
N ALA A 214 10.81 8.08 0.10
CA ALA A 214 10.15 7.38 1.21
C ALA A 214 10.19 8.20 2.52
N VAL A 215 11.36 8.75 2.86
CA VAL A 215 11.52 9.60 4.04
C VAL A 215 10.68 10.87 3.92
N SER A 216 10.70 11.54 2.77
CA SER A 216 9.90 12.75 2.53
C SER A 216 8.40 12.48 2.71
N ALA A 217 7.91 11.35 2.17
CA ALA A 217 6.52 10.96 2.31
C ALA A 217 6.14 10.59 3.76
N SER A 218 7.05 9.92 4.48
CA SER A 218 6.88 9.60 5.91
C SER A 218 6.81 10.88 6.75
N ILE A 219 7.65 11.89 6.49
CA ILE A 219 7.59 13.19 7.17
C ILE A 219 6.23 13.86 6.96
N ILE A 220 5.76 13.92 5.70
CA ILE A 220 4.42 14.48 5.41
C ILE A 220 3.34 13.71 6.16
N SER A 221 3.36 12.38 6.08
CA SER A 221 2.37 11.54 6.79
C SER A 221 2.39 11.79 8.31
N ARG A 222 3.57 11.86 8.93
CA ARG A 222 3.72 12.14 10.37
C ARG A 222 3.14 13.48 10.79
N ILE A 223 3.33 14.53 9.98
CA ILE A 223 2.81 15.88 10.26
C ILE A 223 1.27 15.88 10.31
N PHE A 224 0.60 15.13 9.43
CA PHE A 224 -0.86 15.19 9.29
C PHE A 224 -1.63 14.04 9.94
N LEU A 225 -1.01 12.87 10.09
CA LEU A 225 -1.63 11.64 10.59
C LEU A 225 -1.04 11.18 11.93
N GLY A 226 0.05 11.80 12.39
CA GLY A 226 0.71 11.51 13.65
C GLY A 226 1.91 10.58 13.53
N GLU A 227 2.69 10.47 14.61
CA GLU A 227 3.98 9.79 14.61
C GLU A 227 3.92 8.30 14.95
N GLN A 228 2.75 7.80 15.32
CA GLN A 228 2.60 6.43 15.80
C GLN A 228 2.82 5.42 14.65
N PRO A 229 3.60 4.35 14.87
CA PRO A 229 3.65 3.23 13.95
C PRO A 229 2.28 2.57 13.80
N ALA A 230 2.06 1.86 12.69
CA ALA A 230 0.81 1.13 12.48
C ALA A 230 0.57 0.02 13.53
N PHE A 231 1.64 -0.47 14.16
CA PHE A 231 1.61 -1.54 15.17
C PHE A 231 2.59 -1.22 16.30
N ALA A 232 2.12 -1.30 17.55
CA ALA A 232 2.98 -1.27 18.73
C ALA A 232 3.43 -2.71 19.02
N VAL A 233 4.68 -3.04 18.72
CA VAL A 233 5.22 -4.40 18.83
C VAL A 233 5.95 -4.55 20.17
N PRO A 234 5.53 -5.48 21.05
CA PRO A 234 6.26 -5.80 22.26
C PRO A 234 7.64 -6.40 21.95
N ALA A 235 8.59 -6.26 22.87
CA ALA A 235 9.88 -6.91 22.73
C ALA A 235 9.75 -8.41 23.04
N TYR A 236 9.85 -9.25 22.01
CA TYR A 236 9.86 -10.71 22.15
C TYR A 236 11.29 -11.25 22.03
N PRO A 237 11.99 -11.53 23.14
CA PRO A 237 13.26 -12.23 23.08
C PRO A 237 13.03 -13.69 22.67
N LEU A 238 14.00 -14.28 21.98
CA LEU A 238 14.02 -15.72 21.76
C LEU A 238 14.42 -16.39 23.07
N TYR A 239 13.50 -17.12 23.69
CA TYR A 239 13.74 -17.72 25.01
C TYR A 239 14.46 -19.06 24.88
N HIS A 240 14.07 -19.88 23.89
CA HIS A 240 14.68 -21.18 23.65
C HIS A 240 14.95 -21.43 22.17
N VAL A 241 16.12 -22.00 21.86
CA VAL A 241 16.50 -22.42 20.49
C VAL A 241 15.52 -23.49 19.95
N ALA A 242 14.86 -24.23 20.83
CA ALA A 242 13.81 -25.19 20.50
C ALA A 242 12.54 -24.54 19.89
N GLU A 243 12.41 -23.21 19.90
CA GLU A 243 11.37 -22.49 19.14
C GLU A 243 11.65 -22.47 17.62
N LEU A 244 12.91 -22.63 17.19
CA LEU A 244 13.28 -22.50 15.77
C LEU A 244 12.55 -23.50 14.85
N PRO A 245 12.42 -24.80 15.19
CA PRO A 245 11.61 -25.73 14.41
C PRO A 245 10.14 -25.30 14.27
N LEU A 246 9.55 -24.68 15.30
CA LEU A 246 8.19 -24.18 15.26
C LEU A 246 8.06 -22.98 14.31
N TYR A 247 9.06 -22.09 14.27
CA TYR A 247 9.11 -21.02 13.28
C TYR A 247 9.33 -21.57 11.85
N VAL A 248 10.06 -22.67 11.66
CA VAL A 248 10.17 -23.34 10.35
C VAL A 248 8.81 -23.89 9.93
N LEU A 249 8.12 -24.62 10.82
CA LEU A 249 6.76 -25.11 10.59
C LEU A 249 5.79 -23.98 10.22
N LEU A 250 5.81 -22.88 10.98
CA LEU A 250 5.02 -21.69 10.69
C LEU A 250 5.29 -21.14 9.28
N GLY A 251 6.54 -21.18 8.83
CA GLY A 251 6.91 -20.79 7.46
C GLY A 251 6.26 -21.65 6.39
N VAL A 252 6.28 -22.97 6.58
CA VAL A 252 5.63 -23.93 5.66
C VAL A 252 4.12 -23.72 5.65
N LEU A 253 3.49 -23.59 6.82
CA LEU A 253 2.06 -23.34 6.92
C LEU A 253 1.66 -22.00 6.29
N ALA A 254 2.45 -20.94 6.50
CA ALA A 254 2.21 -19.63 5.89
C ALA A 254 2.30 -19.68 4.36
N ALA A 255 3.24 -20.45 3.81
CA ALA A 255 3.34 -20.66 2.37
C ALA A 255 2.09 -21.39 1.83
N CYS A 256 1.60 -22.42 2.52
CA CYS A 256 0.35 -23.11 2.16
C CYS A 256 -0.85 -22.15 2.17
N VAL A 257 -1.00 -21.32 3.20
CA VAL A 257 -2.08 -20.32 3.30
C VAL A 257 -1.96 -19.28 2.18
N ALA A 258 -0.75 -18.81 1.86
CA ALA A 258 -0.54 -17.88 0.76
C ALA A 258 -0.95 -18.48 -0.59
N VAL A 259 -0.54 -19.72 -0.88
CA VAL A 259 -0.94 -20.43 -2.11
C VAL A 259 -2.45 -20.61 -2.16
N LEU A 260 -3.08 -20.99 -1.05
CA LEU A 260 -4.53 -21.12 -0.95
C LEU A 260 -5.23 -19.79 -1.23
N PHE A 261 -4.82 -18.71 -0.58
CA PHE A 261 -5.39 -17.38 -0.78
C PHE A 261 -5.30 -16.94 -2.25
N ILE A 262 -4.12 -17.09 -2.87
CA ILE A 262 -3.94 -16.74 -4.27
C ILE A 262 -4.87 -17.57 -5.17
N ARG A 263 -4.97 -18.88 -4.95
CA ARG A 263 -5.85 -19.76 -5.75
C ARG A 263 -7.32 -19.38 -5.60
N VAL A 264 -7.76 -19.10 -4.37
CA VAL A 264 -9.16 -18.71 -4.11
C VAL A 264 -9.45 -17.34 -4.70
N LEU A 265 -8.56 -16.36 -4.54
CA LEU A 265 -8.71 -15.03 -5.14
C LEU A 265 -8.92 -15.11 -6.65
N TYR A 266 -8.05 -15.85 -7.37
CA TYR A 266 -8.18 -16.03 -8.82
C TYR A 266 -9.36 -16.93 -9.23
N ALA A 267 -9.79 -17.86 -8.37
CA ALA A 267 -11.01 -18.62 -8.62
C ALA A 267 -12.24 -17.72 -8.55
N VAL A 268 -12.32 -16.85 -7.55
CA VAL A 268 -13.40 -15.88 -7.39
C VAL A 268 -13.37 -14.83 -8.51
N GLU A 269 -12.19 -14.33 -8.89
CA GLU A 269 -12.06 -13.44 -10.05
C GLU A 269 -12.60 -14.07 -11.32
N ARG A 270 -12.17 -15.31 -11.63
CA ARG A 270 -12.72 -16.05 -12.77
C ARG A 270 -14.23 -16.23 -12.66
N TRP A 271 -14.76 -16.55 -11.48
CA TRP A 271 -16.20 -16.72 -11.28
C TRP A 271 -16.99 -15.44 -11.61
N PHE A 272 -16.53 -14.28 -11.14
CA PHE A 272 -17.14 -12.99 -11.49
C PHE A 272 -16.91 -12.61 -12.95
N ASP A 273 -15.78 -12.95 -13.56
CA ASP A 273 -15.50 -12.66 -14.97
C ASP A 273 -16.46 -13.40 -15.91
N HIS A 274 -16.91 -14.61 -15.55
CA HIS A 274 -17.92 -15.37 -16.31
C HIS A 274 -19.34 -14.76 -16.24
N TRP A 275 -19.62 -13.86 -15.29
CA TRP A 275 -20.92 -13.17 -15.27
C TRP A 275 -21.03 -12.15 -16.41
N SER A 276 -22.07 -12.28 -17.24
CA SER A 276 -22.39 -11.36 -18.34
C SER A 276 -23.15 -10.11 -17.88
N VAL A 277 -22.72 -9.49 -16.78
CA VAL A 277 -23.32 -8.26 -16.23
C VAL A 277 -22.33 -7.10 -16.21
N PRO A 278 -22.79 -5.83 -16.20
CA PRO A 278 -21.91 -4.67 -16.11
C PRO A 278 -21.01 -4.70 -14.87
N MET A 279 -19.82 -4.10 -14.99
CA MET A 279 -18.81 -4.03 -13.93
C MET A 279 -19.39 -3.53 -12.60
N SER A 280 -20.22 -2.47 -12.64
CA SER A 280 -20.91 -1.91 -11.47
C SER A 280 -21.72 -2.93 -10.69
N ILE A 281 -22.40 -3.85 -11.38
CA ILE A 281 -23.20 -4.90 -10.71
C ILE A 281 -22.27 -5.93 -10.07
N LYS A 282 -21.17 -6.31 -10.74
CA LYS A 282 -20.17 -7.23 -10.18
C LYS A 282 -19.58 -6.68 -8.89
N THR A 283 -19.11 -5.44 -8.92
CA THR A 283 -18.47 -4.77 -7.77
C THR A 283 -19.45 -4.55 -6.61
N ALA A 284 -20.71 -4.18 -6.91
CA ALA A 284 -21.78 -4.10 -5.91
C ALA A 284 -22.08 -5.45 -5.27
N ALA A 285 -22.24 -6.50 -6.08
CA ALA A 285 -22.47 -7.86 -5.57
C ALA A 285 -21.30 -8.33 -4.69
N GLY A 286 -20.06 -8.07 -5.09
CA GLY A 286 -18.88 -8.43 -4.31
C GLY A 286 -18.83 -7.76 -2.93
N LEU A 287 -19.16 -6.47 -2.83
CA LEU A 287 -19.22 -5.78 -1.54
C LEU A 287 -20.40 -6.25 -0.68
N VAL A 288 -21.59 -6.47 -1.27
CA VAL A 288 -22.73 -7.03 -0.53
C VAL A 288 -22.41 -8.43 0.00
N LEU A 289 -21.83 -9.30 -0.82
CA LEU A 289 -21.42 -10.64 -0.39
C LEU A 289 -20.34 -10.57 0.70
N THR A 290 -19.40 -9.62 0.62
CA THR A 290 -18.43 -9.37 1.68
C THR A 290 -19.13 -8.94 2.97
N GLY A 291 -20.12 -8.06 2.89
CA GLY A 291 -20.95 -7.65 4.02
C GLY A 291 -21.68 -8.83 4.65
N VAL A 292 -22.28 -9.72 3.84
CA VAL A 292 -22.95 -10.94 4.31
C VAL A 292 -21.98 -11.88 5.03
N VAL A 293 -20.77 -12.07 4.50
CA VAL A 293 -19.72 -12.86 5.16
C VAL A 293 -19.34 -12.25 6.52
N ALA A 294 -19.27 -10.92 6.61
CA ALA A 294 -18.96 -10.25 7.86
C ALA A 294 -20.05 -10.39 8.93
N LEU A 295 -21.32 -10.59 8.55
CA LEU A 295 -22.41 -10.84 9.49
C LEU A 295 -22.31 -12.19 10.21
N LEU A 296 -21.47 -13.11 9.74
CA LEU A 296 -21.17 -14.36 10.44
C LEU A 296 -20.36 -14.13 11.73
N LEU A 297 -19.81 -12.92 11.90
CA LEU A 297 -19.03 -12.52 13.06
C LEU A 297 -19.76 -11.42 13.85
N PRO A 298 -19.84 -11.51 15.19
CA PRO A 298 -20.52 -10.52 16.02
C PRO A 298 -20.01 -9.09 15.80
N HIS A 299 -18.70 -8.93 15.60
CA HIS A 299 -18.04 -7.63 15.47
C HIS A 299 -17.58 -7.32 14.04
N LYS A 300 -17.96 -8.14 13.04
CA LYS A 300 -17.67 -7.91 11.61
C LYS A 300 -16.19 -7.69 11.33
N GLU A 301 -15.34 -8.41 12.06
CA GLU A 301 -13.89 -8.19 12.15
C GLU A 301 -13.13 -8.36 10.83
N VAL A 302 -13.77 -9.03 9.86
CA VAL A 302 -13.22 -9.25 8.52
C VAL A 302 -13.41 -8.06 7.58
N LEU A 303 -14.19 -7.05 7.92
CA LEU A 303 -14.31 -5.82 7.13
C LEU A 303 -13.01 -4.98 7.21
N GLY A 304 -12.78 -4.16 6.17
CA GLY A 304 -11.64 -3.27 6.10
C GLY A 304 -10.27 -3.97 6.10
N PRO A 305 -9.18 -3.27 6.48
CA PRO A 305 -7.82 -3.82 6.43
C PRO A 305 -7.48 -4.76 7.60
N GLY A 306 -8.22 -4.69 8.72
CA GLY A 306 -7.99 -5.57 9.89
C GLY A 306 -6.78 -5.19 10.77
N LEU A 307 -6.28 -3.95 10.70
CA LEU A 307 -5.10 -3.50 11.46
C LEU A 307 -5.29 -3.62 12.99
N HIS A 308 -6.48 -3.33 13.51
CA HIS A 308 -6.78 -3.46 14.94
C HIS A 308 -6.55 -4.88 15.45
N LEU A 309 -7.10 -5.86 14.73
CA LEU A 309 -6.99 -7.26 15.10
C LEU A 309 -5.58 -7.82 14.97
N ILE A 310 -4.84 -7.35 13.95
CA ILE A 310 -3.41 -7.66 13.88
C ILE A 310 -2.73 -7.17 15.17
N GLY A 311 -3.02 -5.95 15.61
CA GLY A 311 -2.53 -5.39 16.88
C GLY A 311 -2.88 -6.26 18.10
N GLU A 312 -4.12 -6.74 18.21
CA GLU A 312 -4.55 -7.63 19.29
C GLU A 312 -3.87 -9.01 19.23
N THR A 313 -3.64 -9.54 18.02
CA THR A 313 -2.93 -10.83 17.86
C THR A 313 -1.45 -10.75 18.21
N ILE A 314 -0.79 -9.61 17.99
CA ILE A 314 0.64 -9.46 18.33
C ILE A 314 0.85 -8.91 19.75
N ALA A 315 -0.23 -8.66 20.50
CA ALA A 315 -0.13 -8.15 21.86
C ALA A 315 0.42 -9.23 22.81
N GLU A 316 1.12 -8.78 23.85
CA GLU A 316 1.70 -9.67 24.86
C GLU A 316 0.64 -10.53 25.56
N ASN A 317 -0.53 -9.95 25.83
CA ASN A 317 -1.69 -10.61 26.43
C ASN A 317 -2.72 -10.96 25.35
N MET A 318 -2.34 -11.80 24.38
CA MET A 318 -3.26 -12.26 23.33
C MET A 318 -4.44 -13.02 23.97
N ASN A 319 -5.64 -12.41 23.94
CA ASN A 319 -6.87 -12.97 24.55
C ASN A 319 -7.88 -13.47 23.50
N LEU A 320 -7.38 -13.91 22.35
CA LEU A 320 -8.22 -14.44 21.26
C LEU A 320 -8.16 -15.96 21.29
N SER A 321 -9.30 -16.65 21.22
CA SER A 321 -9.29 -18.12 21.21
C SER A 321 -8.75 -18.66 19.88
N VAL A 322 -8.09 -19.83 19.91
CA VAL A 322 -7.66 -20.55 18.70
C VAL A 322 -8.81 -20.74 17.70
N TYR A 323 -10.01 -21.03 18.21
CA TYR A 323 -11.22 -21.16 17.39
C TYR A 323 -11.54 -19.86 16.64
N LEU A 324 -11.55 -18.72 17.35
CA LEU A 324 -11.81 -17.43 16.74
C LEU A 324 -10.75 -17.09 15.68
N LEU A 325 -9.45 -17.31 15.97
CA LEU A 325 -8.38 -17.07 15.00
C LEU A 325 -8.54 -17.92 13.73
N ALA A 326 -8.93 -19.19 13.87
CA ALA A 326 -9.16 -20.08 12.74
C ALA A 326 -10.36 -19.62 11.87
N VAL A 327 -11.46 -19.19 12.52
CA VAL A 327 -12.61 -18.62 11.82
C VAL A 327 -12.22 -17.32 11.10
N LEU A 328 -11.50 -16.42 11.76
CA LEU A 328 -11.03 -15.16 11.18
C LEU A 328 -10.11 -15.39 9.98
N LEU A 329 -9.19 -16.35 10.05
CA LEU A 329 -8.31 -16.72 8.95
C LEU A 329 -9.12 -17.09 7.69
N VAL A 330 -10.11 -17.97 7.84
CA VAL A 330 -10.96 -18.43 6.73
C VAL A 330 -11.86 -17.31 6.22
N LEU A 331 -12.56 -16.60 7.10
CA LEU A 331 -13.50 -15.56 6.70
C LEU A 331 -12.78 -14.35 6.09
N LYS A 332 -11.57 -13.99 6.56
CA LYS A 332 -10.77 -12.91 5.95
C LYS A 332 -10.34 -13.27 4.53
N LEU A 333 -9.93 -14.52 4.32
CA LEU A 333 -9.59 -15.05 3.00
C LEU A 333 -10.77 -14.93 2.04
N VAL A 334 -11.96 -15.38 2.46
CA VAL A 334 -13.18 -15.33 1.65
C VAL A 334 -13.62 -13.88 1.40
N ALA A 335 -13.71 -13.06 2.44
CA ALA A 335 -14.12 -11.65 2.35
C ALA A 335 -13.22 -10.86 1.38
N THR A 336 -11.90 -11.04 1.50
CA THR A 336 -10.92 -10.36 0.61
C THR A 336 -11.03 -10.86 -0.83
N SER A 337 -11.23 -12.17 -1.02
CA SER A 337 -11.41 -12.75 -2.35
C SER A 337 -12.68 -12.26 -3.03
N LEU A 338 -13.78 -12.10 -2.30
CA LEU A 338 -15.04 -11.54 -2.82
C LEU A 338 -14.90 -10.04 -3.13
N THR A 339 -14.28 -9.28 -2.23
CA THR A 339 -14.04 -7.85 -2.44
C THR A 339 -13.21 -7.63 -3.71
N LEU A 340 -12.02 -8.21 -3.81
CA LEU A 340 -11.11 -7.93 -4.91
C LEU A 340 -11.43 -8.73 -6.19
N GLY A 341 -11.87 -9.99 -6.06
CA GLY A 341 -12.22 -10.85 -7.20
C GLY A 341 -13.45 -10.36 -7.97
N SER A 342 -14.39 -9.67 -7.30
CA SER A 342 -15.48 -8.97 -7.99
C SER A 342 -15.04 -7.75 -8.80
N GLY A 343 -13.77 -7.35 -8.65
CA GLY A 343 -13.16 -6.24 -9.35
C GLY A 343 -13.28 -4.89 -8.64
N ASN A 344 -13.60 -4.87 -7.34
CA ASN A 344 -13.39 -3.67 -6.52
C ASN A 344 -11.89 -3.35 -6.42
N SER A 345 -11.57 -2.17 -5.89
CA SER A 345 -10.20 -1.65 -5.83
C SER A 345 -9.67 -1.66 -4.41
N GLY A 346 -8.49 -2.24 -4.19
CA GLY A 346 -7.86 -2.30 -2.86
C GLY A 346 -6.69 -3.26 -2.83
N GLY A 347 -5.77 -3.12 -1.88
CA GLY A 347 -4.56 -3.93 -1.79
C GLY A 347 -4.79 -5.31 -1.14
N VAL A 348 -3.96 -6.29 -1.49
CA VAL A 348 -3.91 -7.60 -0.81
C VAL A 348 -3.00 -7.60 0.42
N PHE A 349 -2.17 -6.57 0.59
CA PHE A 349 -1.09 -6.55 1.58
C PHE A 349 -1.59 -6.66 3.02
N SER A 350 -2.46 -5.77 3.52
CA SER A 350 -2.95 -5.88 4.92
C SER A 350 -3.75 -7.18 5.18
N PRO A 351 -4.65 -7.64 4.29
CA PRO A 351 -5.28 -8.96 4.45
C PRO A 351 -4.27 -10.11 4.57
N SER A 352 -3.17 -10.06 3.83
CA SER A 352 -2.09 -11.05 3.92
C SER A 352 -1.35 -10.99 5.25
N LEU A 353 -1.09 -9.78 5.78
CA LEU A 353 -0.55 -9.60 7.13
C LEU A 353 -1.52 -10.16 8.19
N PHE A 354 -2.82 -9.93 8.03
CA PHE A 354 -3.87 -10.44 8.91
C PHE A 354 -3.91 -11.97 8.93
N MET A 355 -3.90 -12.60 7.75
CA MET A 355 -3.88 -14.07 7.65
C MET A 355 -2.59 -14.65 8.24
N GLY A 356 -1.45 -13.95 8.08
CA GLY A 356 -0.18 -14.33 8.69
C GLY A 356 -0.20 -14.24 10.21
N ALA A 357 -0.71 -13.14 10.75
CA ALA A 357 -0.78 -12.91 12.19
C ALA A 357 -1.74 -13.88 12.88
N THR A 358 -2.92 -14.14 12.29
CA THR A 358 -3.88 -15.12 12.81
C THR A 358 -3.34 -16.55 12.75
N LEU A 359 -2.69 -16.96 11.65
CA LEU A 359 -2.02 -18.26 11.57
C LEU A 359 -0.90 -18.39 12.60
N GLY A 360 -0.06 -17.35 12.74
CA GLY A 360 1.00 -17.30 13.75
C GLY A 360 0.45 -17.40 15.16
N GLY A 361 -0.65 -16.70 15.46
CA GLY A 361 -1.33 -16.81 16.75
C GLY A 361 -1.89 -18.20 17.03
N ILE A 362 -2.44 -18.88 16.02
CA ILE A 362 -2.89 -20.28 16.14
C ILE A 362 -1.71 -21.19 16.48
N VAL A 363 -0.63 -21.11 15.72
CA VAL A 363 0.57 -21.93 15.94
C VAL A 363 1.17 -21.64 17.32
N GLY A 364 1.27 -20.37 17.70
CA GLY A 364 1.80 -19.94 18.99
C GLY A 364 0.98 -20.43 20.17
N GLN A 365 -0.35 -20.33 20.12
CA GLN A 365 -1.22 -20.82 21.20
C GLN A 365 -1.20 -22.34 21.33
N VAL A 366 -1.23 -23.06 20.20
CA VAL A 366 -1.13 -24.53 20.21
C VAL A 366 0.23 -24.97 20.73
N ALA A 367 1.31 -24.31 20.31
CA ALA A 367 2.65 -24.60 20.80
C ALA A 367 2.78 -24.30 22.30
N HIS A 368 2.23 -23.19 22.78
CA HIS A 368 2.22 -22.85 24.21
C HIS A 368 1.44 -23.88 25.03
N ALA A 369 0.30 -24.37 24.52
CA ALA A 369 -0.48 -25.41 25.19
C ALA A 369 0.25 -26.76 25.27
N LEU A 370 1.04 -27.12 24.26
CA LEU A 370 1.81 -28.38 24.23
C LEU A 370 3.14 -28.29 24.97
N TRP A 371 3.85 -27.16 24.85
CA TRP A 371 5.16 -26.91 25.44
C TRP A 371 5.24 -25.51 26.06
N PRO A 372 4.61 -25.29 27.24
CA PRO A 372 4.55 -23.98 27.88
C PRO A 372 5.93 -23.39 28.21
N THR A 373 6.92 -24.26 28.47
CA THR A 373 8.30 -23.86 28.79
C THR A 373 9.11 -23.45 27.57
N VAL A 374 8.70 -23.84 26.36
CA VAL A 374 9.41 -23.53 25.10
C VAL A 374 8.75 -22.36 24.39
N ALA A 375 7.44 -22.43 24.18
CA ALA A 375 6.69 -21.40 23.47
C ALA A 375 6.03 -20.43 24.46
N ILE A 376 6.84 -19.62 25.15
CA ILE A 376 6.39 -18.78 26.26
C ILE A 376 5.37 -17.73 25.81
N ASN A 377 5.57 -17.12 24.64
CA ASN A 377 4.71 -16.04 24.17
C ASN A 377 4.09 -16.32 22.78
N PRO A 378 2.78 -16.61 22.69
CA PRO A 378 2.08 -16.79 21.43
C PRO A 378 2.14 -15.57 20.48
N GLY A 379 2.24 -14.35 21.02
CA GLY A 379 2.32 -13.12 20.23
C GLY A 379 3.58 -13.03 19.38
N ALA A 380 4.68 -13.65 19.81
CA ALA A 380 5.92 -13.74 19.02
C ALA A 380 5.69 -14.51 17.69
N TYR A 381 4.90 -15.59 17.73
CA TYR A 381 4.55 -16.37 16.55
C TYR A 381 3.61 -15.60 15.62
N ALA A 382 2.66 -14.83 16.16
CA ALA A 382 1.81 -13.94 15.38
C ALA A 382 2.65 -12.88 14.64
N LEU A 383 3.62 -12.27 15.32
CA LEU A 383 4.53 -11.29 14.74
C LEU A 383 5.38 -11.89 13.60
N VAL A 384 5.96 -13.07 13.79
CA VAL A 384 6.73 -13.76 12.75
C VAL A 384 5.82 -14.19 11.59
N GLY A 385 4.61 -14.67 11.90
CA GLY A 385 3.61 -15.08 10.93
C GLY A 385 3.16 -13.93 10.03
N MET A 386 3.07 -12.71 10.56
CA MET A 386 2.71 -11.50 9.82
C MET A 386 3.64 -11.21 8.63
N GLY A 387 4.96 -11.46 8.76
CA GLY A 387 5.96 -11.09 7.74
C GLY A 387 6.05 -12.01 6.52
N ARG A 388 5.53 -13.24 6.58
CA ARG A 388 5.80 -14.29 5.57
C ARG A 388 4.81 -14.42 4.41
N PRO A 389 3.48 -14.24 4.58
CA PRO A 389 2.54 -14.31 3.48
C PRO A 389 2.84 -13.31 2.35
N LEU A 390 3.49 -12.19 2.69
CA LEU A 390 3.94 -11.18 1.76
C LEU A 390 5.00 -11.71 0.77
N LEU A 391 6.01 -12.41 1.27
CA LEU A 391 7.10 -12.94 0.44
C LEU A 391 6.63 -14.08 -0.49
N ALA A 392 5.70 -14.92 -0.02
CA ALA A 392 5.16 -16.01 -0.82
C ALA A 392 4.23 -15.55 -1.95
N GLN A 393 3.54 -14.41 -1.79
CA GLN A 393 2.65 -13.84 -2.82
C GLN A 393 3.39 -13.07 -3.90
N LEU A 394 4.59 -12.59 -3.60
CA LEU A 394 5.43 -11.79 -4.49
C LEU A 394 6.42 -12.63 -5.31
N GLY A 395 6.40 -13.96 -5.17
CA GLY A 395 7.16 -14.86 -6.02
C GLY A 395 6.80 -14.66 -7.50
N PRO A 396 7.79 -14.61 -8.41
CA PRO A 396 7.55 -14.27 -9.81
C PRO A 396 6.59 -15.29 -10.43
N ARG A 397 5.39 -14.84 -10.79
CA ARG A 397 4.63 -15.48 -11.85
C ARG A 397 5.18 -14.96 -13.17
N LEU A 398 6.15 -15.68 -13.72
CA LEU A 398 6.31 -15.65 -15.17
C LEU A 398 4.96 -16.07 -15.77
N PRO A 399 4.38 -15.30 -16.69
CA PRO A 399 3.20 -15.76 -17.40
C PRO A 399 3.54 -17.09 -18.10
N PRO A 400 2.65 -18.10 -18.08
CA PRO A 400 2.74 -19.15 -19.07
C PRO A 400 2.30 -18.51 -20.39
N PHE A 401 3.29 -18.21 -21.25
CA PHE A 401 3.18 -17.85 -22.67
C PHE A 401 2.00 -16.99 -23.12
#